data_AF-A0A6A5WDG4-F1
#
_entry.id   AF-A0A6A5WDG4-F1
#
_cell.length_a   1.000
_cell.length_b   1.000
_cell.length_c   1.000
_cell.angle_alpha   90.00
_cell.angle_beta   90.00
_cell.angle_gamma   90.00
#
_symmetry.space_group_name_H-M   'P 1'
#
loop_
_entity.id
_entity.type
_entity.pdbx_description
1 polymer ?
#
loop_
_entity_poly.entity_id
_entity_poly.type
_entity_poly.pdbx_seq_one_letter_code
_entity_poly.pdbx_strand_id
1 'polypeptide(L)'
;MPETPMTAEQAATWAKRLNTDYYIPFNDDDPDCPFGQIIAAVKEFTSELATHLQSDRNSIITQKEITLLYHSLPNFKDFGKLHRWVRNVANKHPQRRSQPEHYFLLMSKVQTGNGPLSMSLSEKVKKTMELGNAWYKETHKLENLLLDPDPLHIFSTGLHPIAAADAVKPAPEDTCGVCMESFEAPEKWAKNEVNRPQLTKCNHIFCRQCLNHWRREISSGNFTCPLCRACLVCGRDECKYHCINIDRHAPRPLVAFVRDVYPDFQEKDLVKVFTEKGWVELRERTRETRVTYARIDEFFGKDVETSTITDGVPAMTILLHLPETR
;
A
#
# COMPACT_ATOMS: atom_id res chain seq x y z
N MET A 1 -22.19 -14.92 17.00
CA MET A 1 -22.52 -16.35 16.81
C MET A 1 -21.21 -17.11 16.73
N PRO A 2 -21.05 -18.25 17.41
CA PRO A 2 -19.88 -19.11 17.23
C PRO A 2 -19.77 -19.49 15.75
N GLU A 3 -18.57 -19.38 15.18
CA GLU A 3 -18.35 -19.74 13.78
C GLU A 3 -18.45 -21.26 13.65
N THR A 4 -19.25 -21.74 12.71
CA THR A 4 -19.45 -23.17 12.48
C THR A 4 -18.18 -23.75 11.82
N PRO A 5 -17.64 -24.87 12.34
CA PRO A 5 -16.54 -25.59 11.70
C PRO A 5 -16.88 -25.97 10.26
N MET A 6 -15.86 -26.11 9.43
CA MET A 6 -16.00 -26.52 8.04
C MET A 6 -16.51 -27.97 7.95
N THR A 7 -17.45 -28.25 7.04
CA THR A 7 -17.82 -29.65 6.77
C THR A 7 -16.71 -30.37 6.01
N ALA A 8 -16.64 -31.70 6.09
CA ALA A 8 -15.64 -32.48 5.35
C ALA A 8 -15.72 -32.25 3.82
N GLU A 9 -16.91 -32.04 3.27
CA GLU A 9 -17.12 -31.72 1.85
C GLU A 9 -16.57 -30.33 1.48
N GLN A 10 -16.81 -29.32 2.35
CA GLN A 10 -16.24 -27.99 2.17
C GLN A 10 -14.71 -28.02 2.26
N ALA A 11 -14.15 -28.78 3.21
CA ALA A 11 -12.71 -28.97 3.36
C ALA A 11 -12.08 -29.61 2.12
N ALA A 12 -12.70 -30.68 1.60
CA ALA A 12 -12.25 -31.32 0.36
C ALA A 12 -12.34 -30.38 -0.85
N THR A 13 -13.40 -29.56 -0.93
CA THR A 13 -13.58 -28.56 -1.99
C THR A 13 -12.48 -27.51 -1.96
N TRP A 14 -12.16 -26.96 -0.78
CA TRP A 14 -11.07 -26.00 -0.64
C TRP A 14 -9.71 -26.62 -0.88
N ALA A 15 -9.44 -27.80 -0.33
CA ALA A 15 -8.20 -28.52 -0.61
C ALA A 15 -7.97 -28.70 -2.12
N LYS A 16 -9.02 -29.03 -2.88
CA LYS A 16 -8.94 -29.09 -4.34
C LYS A 16 -8.59 -27.73 -4.95
N ARG A 17 -9.31 -26.66 -4.58
CA ARG A 17 -9.07 -25.31 -5.11
C ARG A 17 -7.67 -24.78 -4.79
N LEU A 18 -7.15 -25.02 -3.58
CA LEU A 18 -5.80 -24.63 -3.19
C LEU A 18 -4.75 -25.34 -4.05
N ASN A 19 -4.99 -26.60 -4.40
CA ASN A 19 -4.11 -27.39 -5.27
C ASN A 19 -4.31 -27.13 -6.78
N THR A 20 -5.34 -26.40 -7.21
CA THR A 20 -5.59 -26.12 -8.63
C THR A 20 -5.53 -24.64 -8.99
N ASP A 21 -6.27 -23.80 -8.28
CA ASP A 21 -6.49 -22.39 -8.61
C ASP A 21 -5.41 -21.51 -7.97
N TYR A 22 -4.98 -21.91 -6.78
CA TYR A 22 -3.97 -21.23 -5.96
C TYR A 22 -2.67 -22.03 -5.84
N TYR A 23 -2.44 -22.96 -6.76
CA TYR A 23 -1.16 -23.67 -6.82
C TYR A 23 -0.12 -22.78 -7.51
N ILE A 24 1.06 -22.64 -6.89
CA ILE A 24 2.19 -21.86 -7.40
C ILE A 24 3.26 -22.85 -7.89
N PRO A 25 3.31 -23.17 -9.19
CA PRO A 25 4.22 -24.20 -9.74
C PRO A 25 5.69 -23.82 -9.64
N PHE A 26 6.01 -22.53 -9.67
CA PHE A 26 7.39 -22.05 -9.84
C PHE A 26 7.88 -21.33 -8.59
N ASN A 27 9.20 -21.22 -8.47
CA ASN A 27 9.85 -20.28 -7.56
C ASN A 27 10.37 -19.12 -8.39
N ASP A 28 10.67 -18.00 -7.76
CA ASP A 28 11.38 -16.91 -8.41
C ASP A 28 12.82 -17.36 -8.70
N ASP A 29 13.31 -17.12 -9.92
CA ASP A 29 14.68 -17.46 -10.32
C ASP A 29 15.70 -16.53 -9.63
N ASP A 30 15.23 -15.38 -9.12
CA ASP A 30 16.02 -14.38 -8.43
C ASP A 30 15.84 -14.55 -6.90
N PRO A 31 16.79 -15.19 -6.19
CA PRO A 31 16.65 -15.48 -4.75
C PRO A 31 16.59 -14.21 -3.89
N ASP A 32 17.11 -13.10 -4.41
CA ASP A 32 17.15 -11.81 -3.75
C ASP A 32 15.91 -10.96 -4.04
N CYS A 33 14.99 -11.45 -4.88
CA CYS A 33 13.74 -10.79 -5.18
C CYS A 33 12.80 -10.78 -3.95
N PRO A 34 12.50 -9.62 -3.38
CA PRO A 34 11.63 -9.55 -2.19
C PRO A 34 10.20 -10.03 -2.50
N PHE A 35 9.73 -9.89 -3.74
CA PHE A 35 8.39 -10.36 -4.13
C PHE A 35 8.35 -11.87 -4.35
N GLY A 36 9.43 -12.43 -4.90
CA GLY A 36 9.63 -13.87 -4.98
C GLY A 36 9.61 -14.54 -3.60
N GLN A 37 10.26 -13.92 -2.61
CA GLN A 37 10.23 -14.37 -1.21
C GLN A 37 8.82 -14.34 -0.61
N ILE A 38 8.04 -13.28 -0.88
CA ILE A 38 6.63 -13.21 -0.46
C ILE A 38 5.82 -14.35 -1.10
N ILE A 39 5.99 -14.59 -2.40
CA ILE A 39 5.30 -15.66 -3.13
C ILE A 39 5.68 -17.03 -2.60
N ALA A 40 6.96 -17.28 -2.35
CA ALA A 40 7.46 -18.53 -1.79
C ALA A 40 6.85 -18.81 -0.41
N ALA A 41 6.76 -17.78 0.45
CA ALA A 41 6.12 -17.88 1.75
C ALA A 41 4.61 -18.20 1.62
N VAL A 42 3.88 -17.51 0.73
CA VAL A 42 2.45 -17.82 0.52
C VAL A 42 2.27 -19.21 -0.09
N LYS A 43 3.16 -19.67 -0.98
CA LYS A 43 3.15 -21.03 -1.54
C LYS A 43 3.28 -22.08 -0.45
N GLU A 44 4.20 -21.90 0.49
CA GLU A 44 4.38 -22.81 1.62
C GLU A 44 3.13 -22.82 2.52
N PHE A 45 2.64 -21.63 2.90
CA PHE A 45 1.40 -21.48 3.67
C PHE A 45 0.21 -22.18 3.00
N THR A 46 0.06 -21.99 1.68
CA THR A 46 -1.02 -22.59 0.87
C THR A 46 -0.91 -24.11 0.83
N SER A 47 0.30 -24.64 0.72
CA SER A 47 0.55 -26.09 0.65
C SER A 47 0.32 -26.77 1.99
N GLU A 48 0.74 -26.14 3.09
CA GLU A 48 0.46 -26.60 4.46
C GLU A 48 -1.05 -26.63 4.72
N LEU A 49 -1.76 -25.56 4.33
CA LEU A 49 -3.22 -25.47 4.44
C LEU A 49 -3.93 -26.55 3.63
N ALA A 50 -3.54 -26.74 2.37
CA ALA A 50 -4.14 -27.76 1.51
C ALA A 50 -3.92 -29.17 2.08
N THR A 51 -2.73 -29.46 2.58
CA THR A 51 -2.40 -30.75 3.22
C THR A 51 -3.25 -30.97 4.47
N HIS A 52 -3.35 -29.96 5.34
CA HIS A 52 -4.15 -30.04 6.56
C HIS A 52 -5.62 -30.34 6.26
N LEU A 53 -6.23 -29.64 5.30
CA LEU A 53 -7.63 -29.88 4.90
C LEU A 53 -7.88 -31.25 4.27
N GLN A 54 -6.85 -31.89 3.70
CA GLN A 54 -6.95 -33.26 3.20
C GLN A 54 -6.84 -34.30 4.31
N SER A 55 -5.97 -34.05 5.30
CA SER A 55 -5.70 -35.01 6.38
C SER A 55 -6.68 -34.95 7.54
N ASP A 56 -7.17 -33.75 7.89
CA ASP A 56 -7.96 -33.52 9.09
C ASP A 56 -9.43 -33.20 8.75
N ARG A 57 -10.31 -34.17 9.04
CA ARG A 57 -11.76 -34.03 8.83
C ARG A 57 -12.43 -33.12 9.85
N ASN A 58 -11.73 -32.78 10.94
CA ASN A 58 -12.21 -31.92 12.03
C ASN A 58 -11.40 -30.62 12.10
N SER A 59 -11.03 -30.06 10.95
CA SER A 59 -10.26 -28.83 10.89
C SER A 59 -10.93 -27.72 11.70
N ILE A 60 -10.16 -27.12 12.61
CA ILE A 60 -10.56 -25.95 13.39
C ILE A 60 -10.60 -24.66 12.57
N ILE A 61 -10.12 -24.70 11.32
CA ILE A 61 -10.14 -23.58 10.39
C ILE A 61 -11.53 -23.47 9.76
N THR A 62 -12.15 -22.30 9.86
CA THR A 62 -13.54 -22.11 9.41
C THR A 62 -13.62 -21.79 7.92
N GLN A 63 -14.78 -22.07 7.33
CA GLN A 63 -15.08 -21.70 5.93
C GLN A 63 -14.86 -20.20 5.67
N LYS A 64 -15.23 -19.38 6.66
CA LYS A 64 -15.13 -17.93 6.57
C LYS A 64 -13.68 -17.48 6.54
N GLU A 65 -12.80 -18.07 7.35
CA GLU A 65 -11.37 -17.75 7.37
C GLU A 65 -10.72 -18.04 6.01
N ILE A 66 -10.93 -19.24 5.45
CA ILE A 66 -10.35 -19.58 4.13
C ILE A 66 -10.92 -18.69 3.03
N THR A 67 -12.23 -18.39 3.10
CA THR A 67 -12.84 -17.45 2.17
C THR A 67 -12.18 -16.08 2.27
N LEU A 68 -11.95 -15.54 3.46
CA LEU A 68 -11.29 -14.25 3.62
C LEU A 68 -9.84 -14.25 3.13
N LEU A 69 -9.12 -15.36 3.27
CA LEU A 69 -7.74 -15.49 2.82
C LEU A 69 -7.61 -15.55 1.29
N TYR A 70 -8.50 -16.29 0.61
CA TYR A 70 -8.31 -16.61 -0.81
C TYR A 70 -9.36 -16.02 -1.75
N HIS A 71 -10.53 -15.62 -1.25
CA HIS A 71 -11.57 -15.07 -2.11
C HIS A 71 -11.08 -13.77 -2.77
N SER A 72 -11.31 -13.67 -4.07
CA SER A 72 -10.88 -12.54 -4.91
C SER A 72 -9.37 -12.36 -5.09
N LEU A 73 -8.55 -13.33 -4.67
CA LEU A 73 -7.15 -13.39 -5.11
C LEU A 73 -7.08 -13.76 -6.60
N PRO A 74 -6.09 -13.25 -7.35
CA PRO A 74 -5.88 -13.68 -8.72
C PRO A 74 -5.52 -15.17 -8.76
N ASN A 75 -5.73 -15.81 -9.92
CA ASN A 75 -5.23 -17.16 -10.15
C ASN A 75 -3.68 -17.17 -10.19
N PHE A 76 -3.06 -18.19 -9.60
CA PHE A 76 -1.60 -18.27 -9.45
C PHE A 76 -0.85 -19.00 -10.58
N LYS A 77 -1.56 -19.50 -11.61
CA LYS A 77 -0.97 -20.24 -12.74
C LYS A 77 -0.02 -19.40 -13.60
N ASP A 78 -0.26 -18.11 -13.70
CA ASP A 78 0.60 -17.17 -14.43
C ASP A 78 1.55 -16.47 -13.45
N PHE A 79 2.74 -17.05 -13.28
CA PHE A 79 3.73 -16.54 -12.32
C PHE A 79 4.13 -15.09 -12.61
N GLY A 80 4.27 -14.71 -13.90
CA GLY A 80 4.62 -13.34 -14.27
C GLY A 80 3.55 -12.32 -13.86
N LYS A 81 2.27 -12.65 -14.04
CA LYS A 81 1.15 -11.82 -13.55
C LYS A 81 1.08 -11.79 -12.03
N LEU A 82 1.24 -12.94 -11.37
CA LEU A 82 1.26 -13.01 -9.91
C LEU A 82 2.39 -12.15 -9.33
N HIS A 83 3.60 -12.30 -9.86
CA HIS A 83 4.77 -11.53 -9.45
C HIS A 83 4.56 -10.02 -9.60
N ARG A 84 4.02 -9.58 -10.75
CA ARG A 84 3.67 -8.16 -10.96
C ARG A 84 2.59 -7.68 -9.98
N TRP A 85 1.58 -8.51 -9.71
CA TRP A 85 0.53 -8.21 -8.75
C TRP A 85 1.09 -8.08 -7.33
N VAL A 86 1.92 -9.03 -6.86
CA VAL A 86 2.56 -8.98 -5.54
C VAL A 86 3.46 -7.76 -5.42
N ARG A 87 4.25 -7.43 -6.44
CA ARG A 87 5.03 -6.19 -6.49
C ARG A 87 4.17 -4.95 -6.26
N ASN A 88 3.05 -4.84 -7.00
CA ASN A 88 2.15 -3.71 -6.86
C ASN A 88 1.53 -3.65 -5.46
N VAL A 89 1.13 -4.79 -4.90
CA VAL A 89 0.49 -4.89 -3.58
C VAL A 89 1.46 -4.55 -2.45
N ALA A 90 2.67 -5.11 -2.49
CA ALA A 90 3.73 -4.85 -1.52
C ALA A 90 4.13 -3.36 -1.49
N ASN A 91 4.19 -2.73 -2.67
CA ASN A 91 4.52 -1.32 -2.81
C ASN A 91 3.34 -0.37 -2.59
N LYS A 92 2.12 -0.87 -2.41
CA LYS A 92 0.91 -0.07 -2.18
C LYS A 92 0.77 0.28 -0.70
N HIS A 93 0.28 1.50 -0.42
CA HIS A 93 -0.01 1.95 0.95
C HIS A 93 -0.96 0.99 1.67
N PRO A 94 -0.73 0.62 2.95
CA PRO A 94 -1.61 -0.30 3.67
C PRO A 94 -3.10 0.07 3.63
N GLN A 95 -3.42 1.36 3.79
CA GLN A 95 -4.80 1.88 3.67
C GLN A 95 -5.39 1.83 2.26
N ARG A 96 -4.57 1.69 1.21
CA ARG A 96 -5.03 1.59 -0.19
C ARG A 96 -5.25 0.14 -0.64
N ARG A 97 -4.81 -0.84 0.16
CA ARG A 97 -4.93 -2.26 -0.19
C ARG A 97 -6.38 -2.69 -0.07
N SER A 98 -6.82 -3.54 -1.00
CA SER A 98 -8.03 -4.31 -0.79
C SER A 98 -7.81 -5.34 0.33
N GLN A 99 -8.90 -5.89 0.87
CA GLN A 99 -8.80 -6.91 1.90
C GLN A 99 -7.99 -8.14 1.42
N PRO A 100 -8.26 -8.76 0.25
CA PRO A 100 -7.45 -9.89 -0.23
C PRO A 100 -5.97 -9.54 -0.41
N GLU A 101 -5.66 -8.36 -0.93
CA GLU A 101 -4.28 -7.87 -1.08
C GLU A 101 -3.55 -7.81 0.28
N HIS A 102 -4.23 -7.31 1.32
CA HIS A 102 -3.64 -7.21 2.65
C HIS A 102 -3.42 -8.59 3.29
N TYR A 103 -4.42 -9.48 3.22
CA TYR A 103 -4.31 -10.83 3.78
C TYR A 103 -3.22 -11.65 3.10
N PHE A 104 -2.99 -11.47 1.79
CA PHE A 104 -1.88 -12.10 1.08
C PHE A 104 -0.51 -11.75 1.70
N LEU A 105 -0.27 -10.47 2.00
CA LEU A 105 0.97 -10.03 2.65
C LEU A 105 1.08 -10.52 4.09
N LEU A 106 -0.04 -10.64 4.81
CA LEU A 106 -0.05 -11.18 6.16
C LEU A 106 0.27 -12.68 6.19
N MET A 107 -0.25 -13.47 5.24
CA MET A 107 0.12 -14.89 5.10
C MET A 107 1.63 -15.04 4.95
N SER A 108 2.24 -14.26 4.05
CA SER A 108 3.71 -14.25 3.90
C SER A 108 4.41 -13.85 5.21
N LYS A 109 4.00 -12.74 5.83
CA LYS A 109 4.64 -12.23 7.05
C LYS A 109 4.57 -13.21 8.21
N VAL A 110 3.43 -13.89 8.38
CA VAL A 110 3.24 -14.89 9.44
C VAL A 110 4.03 -16.15 9.14
N GLN A 111 4.12 -16.56 7.87
CA GLN A 111 4.93 -17.71 7.46
C GLN A 111 6.43 -17.48 7.69
N THR A 112 6.95 -16.29 7.38
CA THR A 112 8.39 -15.99 7.48
C THR A 112 8.79 -15.33 8.81
N GLY A 113 7.85 -15.07 9.71
CA GLY A 113 8.12 -14.31 10.92
C GLY A 113 9.07 -15.05 11.88
N ASN A 114 10.04 -14.34 12.46
CA ASN A 114 10.99 -14.84 13.47
C ASN A 114 10.34 -15.07 14.86
N GLY A 115 9.12 -15.59 14.91
CA GLY A 115 8.42 -15.91 16.15
C GLY A 115 9.13 -17.01 16.95
N PRO A 116 8.89 -17.09 18.28
CA PRO A 116 9.45 -18.14 19.11
C PRO A 116 8.88 -19.50 18.69
N LEU A 117 9.70 -20.33 18.05
CA LEU A 117 9.39 -21.71 17.58
C LEU A 117 8.24 -21.79 16.56
N SER A 118 8.24 -22.84 15.73
CA SER A 118 7.32 -23.00 14.60
C SER A 118 5.85 -22.95 15.06
N MET A 119 5.13 -21.87 14.73
CA MET A 119 3.68 -21.80 14.92
C MET A 119 3.02 -22.93 14.11
N SER A 120 2.05 -23.61 14.70
CA SER A 120 1.18 -24.53 13.95
C SER A 120 0.37 -23.79 12.90
N LEU A 121 -0.06 -24.48 11.83
CA LEU A 121 -0.92 -23.89 10.80
C LEU A 121 -2.13 -23.14 11.37
N SER A 122 -2.82 -23.72 12.36
CA SER A 122 -3.99 -23.05 12.96
C SER A 122 -3.61 -21.75 13.67
N GLU A 123 -2.48 -21.73 14.38
CA GLU A 123 -1.97 -20.50 15.01
C GLU A 123 -1.59 -19.47 13.95
N LYS A 124 -1.00 -19.90 12.81
CA LYS A 124 -0.69 -19.00 11.69
C LYS A 124 -1.96 -18.39 11.09
N VAL A 125 -2.99 -19.20 10.83
CA VAL A 125 -4.29 -18.71 10.32
C VAL A 125 -4.90 -17.74 11.32
N LYS A 126 -5.03 -18.11 12.60
CA LYS A 126 -5.58 -17.25 13.65
C LYS A 126 -4.83 -15.92 13.74
N LYS A 127 -3.49 -15.96 13.73
CA LYS A 127 -2.66 -14.75 13.78
C LYS A 127 -2.86 -13.86 12.56
N THR A 128 -2.98 -14.47 11.38
CA THR A 128 -3.30 -13.76 10.13
C THR A 128 -4.66 -13.08 10.23
N MET A 129 -5.68 -13.76 10.77
CA MET A 129 -7.01 -13.20 10.99
C MET A 129 -7.01 -12.05 12.01
N GLU A 130 -6.30 -12.21 13.12
CA GLU A 130 -6.16 -11.16 14.15
C GLU A 130 -5.52 -9.89 13.57
N LEU A 131 -4.40 -10.03 12.87
CA LEU A 131 -3.71 -8.91 12.23
C LEU A 131 -4.57 -8.26 11.13
N GLY A 132 -5.25 -9.07 10.33
CA GLY A 132 -6.14 -8.58 9.27
C GLY A 132 -7.36 -7.84 9.81
N ASN A 133 -7.95 -8.32 10.90
CA ASN A 133 -9.07 -7.65 11.58
C ASN A 133 -8.63 -6.33 12.23
N ALA A 134 -7.45 -6.29 12.83
CA ALA A 134 -6.88 -5.07 13.41
C ALA A 134 -6.62 -4.03 12.31
N TRP A 135 -6.01 -4.44 11.20
CA TRP A 135 -5.82 -3.58 10.02
C TRP A 135 -7.17 -3.09 9.49
N TYR A 136 -8.15 -3.98 9.29
CA TYR A 136 -9.46 -3.62 8.76
C TYR A 136 -10.12 -2.55 9.63
N LYS A 137 -10.15 -2.73 10.95
CA LYS A 137 -10.71 -1.75 11.89
C LYS A 137 -10.01 -0.40 11.79
N GLU A 138 -8.69 -0.40 11.65
CA GLU A 138 -7.92 0.84 11.52
C GLU A 138 -8.20 1.55 10.19
N THR A 139 -8.12 0.85 9.06
CA THR A 139 -8.22 1.48 7.74
C THR A 139 -9.64 1.93 7.39
N HIS A 140 -10.65 1.39 8.08
CA HIS A 140 -12.06 1.76 7.87
C HIS A 140 -12.58 2.79 8.89
N LYS A 141 -11.71 3.33 9.76
CA LYS A 141 -12.07 4.54 10.52
C LYS A 141 -12.41 5.69 9.58
N LEU A 142 -13.40 6.49 9.94
CA LEU A 142 -13.90 7.58 9.09
C LEU A 142 -12.76 8.53 8.67
N GLU A 143 -11.91 8.94 9.59
CA GLU A 143 -10.76 9.81 9.32
C GLU A 143 -9.79 9.21 8.28
N ASN A 144 -9.61 7.89 8.25
CA ASN A 144 -8.75 7.20 7.29
C ASN A 144 -9.43 6.96 5.93
N LEU A 145 -10.76 6.86 5.94
CA LEU A 145 -11.58 6.77 4.72
C LEU A 145 -11.61 8.10 3.96
N LEU A 146 -11.55 9.23 4.67
CA LEU A 146 -11.60 10.58 4.08
C LEU A 146 -10.26 11.02 3.47
N LEU A 147 -9.16 10.36 3.82
CA LEU A 147 -7.83 10.69 3.33
C LEU A 147 -7.43 9.82 2.14
N ASP A 148 -6.75 10.44 1.16
CA ASP A 148 -5.99 9.74 0.14
C ASP A 148 -4.58 9.45 0.64
N PRO A 149 -4.21 8.18 0.86
CA PRO A 149 -2.91 7.88 1.42
C PRO A 149 -1.77 8.23 0.45
N ASP A 150 -0.66 8.72 0.99
CA ASP A 150 0.52 9.10 0.21
C ASP A 150 1.07 7.88 -0.55
N PRO A 151 1.10 7.87 -1.90
CA PRO A 151 1.69 6.78 -2.65
C PRO A 151 3.17 6.56 -2.27
N LEU A 152 3.84 7.62 -1.79
CA LEU A 152 5.25 7.61 -1.39
C LEU A 152 5.50 7.09 0.04
N HIS A 153 4.54 6.41 0.66
CA HIS A 153 4.75 5.84 2.00
C HIS A 153 5.86 4.78 2.06
N ILE A 154 6.09 4.01 0.99
CA ILE A 154 7.11 2.94 1.02
C ILE A 154 8.51 3.49 1.32
N PHE A 155 8.74 4.76 1.04
CA PHE A 155 10.01 5.42 1.32
C PHE A 155 10.25 5.66 2.79
N SER A 156 9.20 5.89 3.58
CA SER A 156 9.39 6.11 5.01
C SER A 156 9.94 4.86 5.70
N THR A 157 9.85 3.68 5.05
CA THR A 157 10.48 2.44 5.53
C THR A 157 12.01 2.42 5.35
N GLY A 158 12.52 3.23 4.40
CA GLY A 158 13.93 3.31 4.04
C GLY A 158 14.68 4.50 4.63
N LEU A 159 13.95 5.48 5.17
CA LEU A 159 14.48 6.71 5.73
C LEU A 159 14.39 6.68 7.25
N HIS A 160 15.50 6.98 7.92
CA HIS A 160 15.58 7.00 9.37
C HIS A 160 15.83 8.43 9.83
N PRO A 161 14.88 9.07 10.52
CA PRO A 161 15.12 10.34 11.17
C PRO A 161 16.25 10.19 12.19
N ILE A 162 17.31 10.97 12.04
CA ILE A 162 18.44 10.93 12.97
C ILE A 162 18.04 11.69 14.24
N ALA A 163 18.27 11.06 15.40
CA ALA A 163 18.18 11.66 16.71
C ALA A 163 19.55 12.13 17.20
N ALA A 164 19.59 13.09 18.12
CA ALA A 164 20.84 13.63 18.67
C ALA A 164 21.72 12.55 19.33
N ALA A 165 21.09 11.49 19.87
CA ALA A 165 21.75 10.38 20.53
C ALA A 165 22.27 9.29 19.58
N ASP A 166 21.95 9.36 18.28
CA ASP A 166 22.35 8.32 17.32
C ASP A 166 23.86 8.34 17.08
N ALA A 167 24.42 7.16 16.85
CA ALA A 167 25.85 6.98 16.58
C ALA A 167 26.26 7.54 15.19
N VAL A 168 25.36 7.42 14.20
CA VAL A 168 25.56 7.95 12.85
C VAL A 168 24.76 9.24 12.73
N LYS A 169 25.47 10.37 12.67
CA LYS A 169 24.87 11.71 12.59
C LYS A 169 25.84 12.68 11.92
N PRO A 170 25.35 13.77 11.29
CA PRO A 170 26.22 14.77 10.70
C PRO A 170 27.01 15.52 11.79
N ALA A 171 28.26 15.88 11.48
CA ALA A 171 29.05 16.82 12.26
C ALA A 171 28.48 18.26 12.09
N PRO A 172 28.76 19.20 13.03
CA PRO A 172 28.27 20.58 12.93
C PRO A 172 28.62 21.31 11.62
N GLU A 173 29.74 20.95 11.01
CA GLU A 173 30.23 21.50 9.74
C GLU A 173 29.71 20.77 8.50
N ASP A 174 29.07 19.61 8.66
CA ASP A 174 28.56 18.83 7.53
C ASP A 174 27.41 19.57 6.85
N THR A 175 27.37 19.46 5.52
CA THR A 175 26.34 20.07 4.67
C THR A 175 25.51 19.00 3.97
N CYS A 176 24.23 19.29 3.76
CA CYS A 176 23.36 18.46 2.95
C CYS A 176 23.83 18.45 1.49
N GLY A 177 24.12 17.27 0.91
CA GLY A 177 24.59 17.16 -0.48
C GLY A 177 23.56 17.54 -1.58
N VAL A 178 22.39 18.08 -1.21
CA VAL A 178 21.36 18.57 -2.13
C VAL A 178 21.23 20.08 -2.07
N CYS A 179 20.91 20.66 -0.90
CA CYS A 179 20.78 22.12 -0.75
C CYS A 179 22.09 22.82 -0.38
N MET A 180 23.14 22.08 -0.04
CA MET A 180 24.44 22.59 0.44
C MET A 180 24.36 23.42 1.74
N GLU A 181 23.22 23.44 2.43
CA GLU A 181 23.10 24.05 3.75
C GLU A 181 23.71 23.14 4.83
N SER A 182 24.35 23.77 5.82
CA SER A 182 24.85 23.07 7.01
C SER A 182 23.71 22.49 7.84
N PHE A 183 23.92 21.32 8.41
CA PHE A 183 22.97 20.76 9.36
C PHE A 183 22.95 21.60 10.65
N GLU A 184 21.75 21.82 11.20
CA GLU A 184 21.64 22.49 12.50
C GLU A 184 22.26 21.65 13.61
N ALA A 185 22.54 22.28 14.75
CA ALA A 185 22.96 21.56 15.95
C ALA A 185 21.89 20.52 16.37
N PRO A 186 22.28 19.33 16.88
CA PRO A 186 21.37 18.23 17.19
C PRO A 186 20.18 18.59 18.09
N GLU A 187 20.34 19.56 18.99
CA GLU A 187 19.32 20.02 19.93
C GLU A 187 18.15 20.72 19.21
N LYS A 188 18.34 21.17 17.96
CA LYS A 188 17.34 21.87 17.16
C LYS A 188 16.56 20.96 16.20
N TRP A 189 17.06 19.76 15.91
CA TRP A 189 16.42 18.83 14.95
C TRP A 189 14.99 18.42 15.31
N ALA A 190 14.66 18.39 16.60
CA ALA A 190 13.30 18.09 17.04
C ALA A 190 12.31 19.24 16.78
N LYS A 191 12.81 20.48 16.65
CA LYS A 191 12.01 21.70 16.46
C LYS A 191 11.98 22.16 15.00
N ASN A 192 13.00 21.84 14.22
CA ASN A 192 13.09 22.19 12.80
C ASN A 192 12.82 20.96 11.93
N GLU A 193 11.58 20.81 11.45
CA GLU A 193 11.22 19.69 10.56
C GLU A 193 11.85 19.77 9.16
N VAL A 194 12.26 20.96 8.73
CA VAL A 194 12.72 21.25 7.36
C VAL A 194 14.15 20.70 7.17
N ASN A 195 15.06 21.13 8.04
CA ASN A 195 16.48 20.76 8.01
C ASN A 195 16.82 19.56 8.92
N ARG A 196 15.81 18.85 9.43
CA ARG A 196 16.01 17.62 10.19
C ARG A 196 16.76 16.59 9.34
N PRO A 197 17.93 16.09 9.79
CA PRO A 197 18.68 15.10 9.03
C PRO A 197 17.97 13.75 8.97
N GLN A 198 18.11 13.08 7.83
CA GLN A 198 17.56 11.76 7.53
C GLN A 198 18.68 10.87 7.02
N LEU A 199 18.86 9.72 7.67
CA LEU A 199 19.78 8.67 7.22
C LEU A 199 19.07 7.77 6.20
N THR A 200 19.72 7.54 5.07
CA THR A 200 19.26 6.60 4.04
C THR A 200 19.82 5.20 4.26
N LYS A 201 19.24 4.17 3.62
CA LYS A 201 19.78 2.79 3.67
C LYS A 201 21.20 2.64 3.12
N CYS A 202 21.63 3.55 2.25
CA CYS A 202 23.01 3.61 1.74
C CYS A 202 23.94 4.47 2.61
N ASN A 203 23.53 4.82 3.83
CA ASN A 203 24.26 5.59 4.83
C ASN A 203 24.56 7.07 4.48
N HIS A 204 24.01 7.59 3.39
CA HIS A 204 24.05 9.04 3.12
C HIS A 204 23.01 9.79 3.95
N ILE A 205 23.34 11.02 4.34
CA ILE A 205 22.53 11.91 5.19
C ILE A 205 22.08 13.13 4.38
N PHE A 206 20.79 13.47 4.48
CA PHE A 206 20.19 14.63 3.81
C PHE A 206 19.17 15.32 4.70
N CYS A 207 18.84 16.59 4.41
CA CYS A 207 17.69 17.25 5.02
C CYS A 207 16.39 16.56 4.61
N ARG A 208 15.43 16.47 5.54
CA ARG A 208 14.08 15.91 5.29
C ARG A 208 13.39 16.61 4.12
N GLN A 209 13.46 17.94 4.03
CA GLN A 209 12.85 18.67 2.91
C GLN A 209 13.48 18.31 1.56
N CYS A 210 14.82 18.23 1.50
CA CYS A 210 15.54 17.88 0.28
C CYS A 210 15.14 16.50 -0.24
N LEU A 211 15.08 15.48 0.63
CA LEU A 211 14.60 14.16 0.23
C LEU A 211 13.13 14.17 -0.17
N ASN A 212 12.30 14.96 0.52
CA ASN A 212 10.88 15.09 0.20
C ASN A 212 10.63 15.73 -1.18
N HIS A 213 11.44 16.71 -1.56
CA HIS A 213 11.40 17.33 -2.88
C HIS A 213 11.94 16.36 -3.95
N TRP A 214 13.10 15.76 -3.69
CA TRP A 214 13.71 14.77 -4.58
C TRP A 214 12.74 13.65 -4.97
N ARG A 215 12.03 13.08 -3.99
CA ARG A 215 11.06 11.99 -4.22
C ARG A 215 9.79 12.41 -4.96
N ARG A 216 9.37 13.67 -4.85
CA ARG A 216 8.12 14.16 -5.43
C ARG A 216 8.31 14.65 -6.86
N GLU A 217 9.40 15.36 -7.11
CA GLU A 217 9.56 16.15 -8.33
C GLU A 217 10.59 15.55 -9.28
N ILE A 218 11.64 14.91 -8.75
CA ILE A 218 12.79 14.50 -9.56
C ILE A 218 12.73 13.01 -9.90
N SER A 219 12.33 12.19 -8.93
CA SER A 219 12.62 10.76 -8.99
C SER A 219 11.74 9.96 -9.97
N SER A 220 10.64 10.53 -10.49
CA SER A 220 9.74 9.90 -11.49
C SER A 220 9.36 8.44 -11.19
N GLY A 221 9.19 8.11 -9.91
CA GLY A 221 8.86 6.75 -9.45
C GLY A 221 10.05 5.86 -9.08
N ASN A 222 11.27 6.29 -9.37
CA ASN A 222 12.52 5.59 -9.04
C ASN A 222 13.20 6.21 -7.82
N PHE A 223 13.21 5.49 -6.71
CA PHE A 223 13.58 6.06 -5.41
C PHE A 223 15.03 5.85 -5.10
N THR A 224 15.87 6.75 -5.61
CA THR A 224 17.32 6.62 -5.58
C THR A 224 17.96 7.75 -4.75
N CYS A 225 19.04 7.42 -4.07
CA CYS A 225 19.87 8.36 -3.34
C CYS A 225 20.43 9.43 -4.31
N PRO A 226 20.32 10.74 -3.99
CA PRO A 226 20.89 11.79 -4.83
C PRO A 226 22.39 11.64 -5.09
N LEU A 227 23.14 11.08 -4.13
CA LEU A 227 24.60 10.96 -4.21
C LEU A 227 25.05 9.69 -4.93
N CYS A 228 24.66 8.51 -4.45
CA CYS A 228 25.16 7.24 -4.98
C CYS A 228 24.16 6.48 -5.87
N ARG A 229 22.94 7.00 -6.07
CA ARG A 229 21.87 6.37 -6.85
C ARG A 229 21.35 5.02 -6.32
N ALA A 230 21.89 4.52 -5.20
CA ALA A 230 21.34 3.37 -4.49
C ALA A 230 19.86 3.58 -4.10
N CYS A 231 19.08 2.50 -4.06
CA CYS A 231 17.68 2.55 -3.69
C CYS A 231 17.48 3.06 -2.27
N LEU A 232 16.63 4.07 -2.08
CA LEU A 232 16.31 4.63 -0.77
C LEU A 232 15.53 3.66 0.13
N VAL A 233 14.88 2.64 -0.44
CA VAL A 233 14.07 1.66 0.32
C VAL A 233 14.91 0.49 0.82
N CYS A 234 15.80 -0.07 -0.01
CA CYS A 234 16.59 -1.25 0.33
C CYS A 234 18.12 -1.07 0.31
N GLY A 235 18.62 0.09 -0.10
CA GLY A 235 20.06 0.40 -0.15
C GLY A 235 20.83 -0.25 -1.31
N ARG A 236 20.18 -1.06 -2.16
CA ARG A 236 20.84 -1.73 -3.30
C ARG A 236 21.00 -0.78 -4.48
N ASP A 237 22.11 -0.90 -5.19
CA ASP A 237 22.32 -0.27 -6.49
C ASP A 237 21.37 -0.87 -7.54
N GLU A 238 20.98 -0.06 -8.53
CA GLU A 238 20.13 -0.47 -9.66
C GLU A 238 18.85 -1.26 -9.29
N CYS A 239 18.25 -0.94 -8.13
CA CYS A 239 17.08 -1.69 -7.64
C CYS A 239 15.87 -1.59 -8.59
N LYS A 240 15.51 -2.73 -9.19
CA LYS A 240 14.32 -2.87 -10.05
C LYS A 240 13.00 -3.08 -9.29
N TYR A 241 13.03 -3.28 -7.96
CA TYR A 241 11.87 -3.70 -7.17
C TYR A 241 11.06 -2.53 -6.60
N HIS A 242 11.74 -1.46 -6.14
CA HIS A 242 11.12 -0.31 -5.50
C HIS A 242 10.91 0.85 -6.48
N CYS A 243 10.18 0.55 -7.54
CA CYS A 243 9.67 1.55 -8.47
C CYS A 243 8.15 1.47 -8.47
N ILE A 244 7.51 2.62 -8.25
CA ILE A 244 6.04 2.77 -8.25
C ILE A 244 5.65 3.81 -9.30
N ASN A 245 4.45 3.66 -9.84
CA ASN A 245 3.84 4.71 -10.62
C ASN A 245 3.40 5.83 -9.66
N ILE A 246 4.02 7.01 -9.77
CA ILE A 246 3.62 8.17 -8.97
C ILE A 246 2.50 8.87 -9.70
N ASP A 247 1.44 9.21 -8.96
CA ASP A 247 0.41 10.11 -9.46
C ASP A 247 1.07 11.47 -9.76
N ARG A 248 0.95 11.96 -11.00
CA ARG A 248 1.55 13.24 -11.39
C ARG A 248 1.05 14.43 -10.55
N HIS A 249 -0.14 14.30 -9.98
CA HIS A 249 -0.75 15.25 -9.07
C HIS A 249 -1.38 14.51 -7.90
N ALA A 250 -1.55 15.19 -6.77
CA ALA A 250 -2.35 14.64 -5.67
C ALA A 250 -3.80 14.43 -6.17
N PRO A 251 -4.42 13.27 -5.89
CA PRO A 251 -5.81 13.07 -6.27
C PRO A 251 -6.69 14.10 -5.55
N ARG A 252 -7.66 14.68 -6.27
CA ARG A 252 -8.68 15.52 -5.64
C ARG A 252 -9.40 14.73 -4.53
N PRO A 253 -9.61 15.26 -3.31
CA PRO A 253 -10.22 14.51 -2.22
C PRO A 253 -11.55 13.87 -2.63
N LEU A 254 -11.75 12.59 -2.28
CA LEU A 254 -12.93 11.85 -2.73
C LEU A 254 -14.25 12.53 -2.34
N VAL A 255 -14.33 13.13 -1.15
CA VAL A 255 -15.51 13.88 -0.71
C VAL A 255 -15.82 15.06 -1.65
N ALA A 256 -14.80 15.83 -2.04
CA ALA A 256 -14.98 16.93 -2.97
C ALA A 256 -15.45 16.43 -4.34
N PHE A 257 -14.91 15.29 -4.79
CA PHE A 257 -15.33 14.64 -6.03
C PHE A 257 -16.79 14.13 -5.98
N VAL A 258 -17.25 13.60 -4.83
CA VAL A 258 -18.64 13.15 -4.65
C VAL A 258 -19.61 14.34 -4.60
N ARG A 259 -19.21 15.46 -3.95
CA ARG A 259 -20.03 16.68 -3.87
C ARG A 259 -20.33 17.31 -5.23
N ASP A 260 -19.47 17.11 -6.22
CA ASP A 260 -19.74 17.59 -7.58
C ASP A 260 -20.96 16.89 -8.21
N VAL A 261 -21.23 15.64 -7.82
CA VAL A 261 -22.38 14.85 -8.31
C VAL A 261 -23.57 14.96 -7.35
N TYR A 262 -23.30 15.06 -6.05
CA TYR A 262 -24.30 15.15 -4.98
C TYR A 262 -24.00 16.35 -4.09
N PRO A 263 -24.44 17.58 -4.46
CA PRO A 263 -24.08 18.81 -3.76
C PRO A 263 -24.40 18.83 -2.27
N ASP A 264 -25.48 18.15 -1.87
CA ASP A 264 -25.92 18.07 -0.47
C ASP A 264 -25.13 17.05 0.37
N PHE A 265 -24.19 16.29 -0.22
CA PHE A 265 -23.44 15.23 0.46
C PHE A 265 -22.58 15.79 1.61
N GLN A 266 -22.90 15.35 2.83
CA GLN A 266 -22.10 15.62 4.02
C GLN A 266 -21.25 14.39 4.37
N GLU A 267 -20.07 14.60 4.98
CA GLU A 267 -19.16 13.50 5.35
C GLU A 267 -19.80 12.51 6.34
N LYS A 268 -20.70 12.99 7.20
CA LYS A 268 -21.50 12.14 8.09
C LYS A 268 -22.46 11.20 7.36
N ASP A 269 -22.78 11.48 6.10
CA ASP A 269 -23.66 10.65 5.26
C ASP A 269 -22.90 9.54 4.53
N LEU A 270 -21.56 9.51 4.64
CA LEU A 270 -20.70 8.50 4.02
C LEU A 270 -21.15 7.08 4.39
N VAL A 271 -21.44 6.85 5.69
CA VAL A 271 -21.93 5.56 6.20
C VAL A 271 -23.36 5.22 5.80
N LYS A 272 -24.13 6.19 5.28
CA LYS A 272 -25.51 5.98 4.83
C LYS A 272 -25.57 5.57 3.36
N VAL A 273 -24.67 6.11 2.54
CA VAL A 273 -24.66 5.90 1.08
C VAL A 273 -23.81 4.69 0.70
N PHE A 274 -22.67 4.51 1.37
CA PHE A 274 -21.73 3.43 1.08
C PHE A 274 -21.41 2.63 2.33
N THR A 275 -21.19 1.33 2.15
CA THR A 275 -20.48 0.55 3.16
C THR A 275 -19.03 1.04 3.26
N GLU A 276 -18.37 0.84 4.39
CA GLU A 276 -16.96 1.22 4.56
C GLU A 276 -16.08 0.59 3.46
N LYS A 277 -16.34 -0.68 3.12
CA LYS A 277 -15.72 -1.40 2.00
C LYS A 277 -16.00 -0.70 0.66
N GLY A 278 -17.26 -0.34 0.40
CA GLY A 278 -17.66 0.37 -0.81
C GLY A 278 -16.93 1.70 -0.97
N TRP A 279 -16.64 2.39 0.14
CA TRP A 279 -15.88 3.64 0.11
C TRP A 279 -14.42 3.45 -0.28
N VAL A 280 -13.73 2.44 0.29
CA VAL A 280 -12.35 2.10 -0.11
C VAL A 280 -12.29 1.72 -1.58
N GLU A 281 -13.25 0.92 -2.05
CA GLU A 281 -13.33 0.52 -3.46
C GLU A 281 -13.58 1.73 -4.38
N LEU A 282 -14.50 2.62 -4.01
CA LEU A 282 -14.77 3.86 -4.74
C LEU A 282 -13.52 4.75 -4.80
N ARG A 283 -12.82 4.93 -3.67
CA ARG A 283 -11.58 5.73 -3.60
C ARG A 283 -10.51 5.25 -4.55
N GLU A 284 -10.24 3.94 -4.56
CA GLU A 284 -9.21 3.38 -5.44
C GLU A 284 -9.65 3.34 -6.90
N ARG A 285 -10.91 2.99 -7.20
CA ARG A 285 -11.43 2.96 -8.59
C ARG A 285 -11.46 4.34 -9.25
N THR A 286 -11.73 5.40 -8.48
CA THR A 286 -11.81 6.78 -8.98
C THR A 286 -10.49 7.52 -8.91
N ARG A 287 -9.42 6.94 -8.33
CA ARG A 287 -8.19 7.67 -8.04
C ARG A 287 -7.58 8.31 -9.28
N GLU A 288 -7.39 7.56 -10.36
CA GLU A 288 -6.79 8.07 -11.61
C GLU A 288 -7.63 9.20 -12.23
N THR A 289 -8.95 9.06 -12.21
CA THR A 289 -9.88 10.12 -12.61
C THR A 289 -9.68 11.35 -11.72
N ARG A 290 -9.62 11.20 -10.40
CA ARG A 290 -9.42 12.31 -9.45
C ARG A 290 -8.04 12.98 -9.59
N VAL A 291 -7.01 12.25 -9.98
CA VAL A 291 -5.69 12.81 -10.35
C VAL A 291 -5.80 13.62 -11.65
N THR A 292 -6.53 13.10 -12.63
CA THR A 292 -6.75 13.78 -13.92
C THR A 292 -7.53 15.09 -13.72
N TYR A 293 -8.59 15.08 -12.91
CA TYR A 293 -9.34 16.28 -12.56
C TYR A 293 -8.47 17.29 -11.82
N ALA A 294 -7.69 16.87 -10.81
CA ALA A 294 -6.78 17.78 -10.11
C ALA A 294 -5.77 18.46 -11.06
N ARG A 295 -5.30 17.72 -12.08
CA ARG A 295 -4.42 18.29 -13.12
C ARG A 295 -5.13 19.31 -14.01
N ILE A 296 -6.39 19.05 -14.37
CA ILE A 296 -7.23 19.97 -15.14
C ILE A 296 -7.48 21.24 -14.31
N ASP A 297 -7.86 21.09 -13.04
CA ASP A 297 -8.09 22.19 -12.10
C ASP A 297 -6.83 23.06 -11.95
N GLU A 298 -5.63 22.46 -11.88
CA GLU A 298 -4.39 23.22 -11.83
C GLU A 298 -4.11 23.98 -13.14
N PHE A 299 -4.42 23.38 -14.29
CA PHE A 299 -4.17 23.98 -15.60
C PHE A 299 -5.11 25.15 -15.87
N PHE A 300 -6.41 25.01 -15.58
CA PHE A 300 -7.41 26.04 -15.84
C PHE A 300 -7.66 26.98 -14.66
N GLY A 301 -7.48 26.53 -13.41
CA GLY A 301 -7.71 27.33 -12.22
C GLY A 301 -6.73 28.49 -12.06
N LYS A 302 -5.53 28.41 -12.66
CA LYS A 302 -4.56 29.52 -12.67
C LYS A 302 -4.99 30.70 -13.58
N ASP A 303 -5.92 30.47 -14.51
CA ASP A 303 -6.38 31.49 -15.47
C ASP A 303 -7.75 32.11 -15.12
N VAL A 304 -8.51 31.52 -14.19
CA VAL A 304 -9.86 31.99 -13.84
C VAL A 304 -9.86 33.11 -12.79
N GLU A 305 -8.82 33.23 -11.95
CA GLU A 305 -8.74 34.34 -10.97
C GLU A 305 -8.35 35.70 -11.60
N THR A 306 -8.03 35.76 -12.90
CA THR A 306 -7.69 37.03 -13.58
C THR A 306 -8.58 37.38 -14.78
N SER A 307 -9.58 36.57 -15.10
CA SER A 307 -10.58 36.91 -16.10
C SER A 307 -11.96 37.05 -15.46
N THR A 308 -12.36 38.29 -15.18
CA THR A 308 -13.78 38.65 -15.14
C THR A 308 -14.36 38.36 -16.53
N ILE A 309 -14.76 37.11 -16.77
CA ILE A 309 -15.52 36.73 -17.95
C ILE A 309 -16.94 37.22 -17.69
N THR A 310 -17.19 38.46 -18.07
CA THR A 310 -18.50 38.88 -18.53
C THR A 310 -18.85 38.02 -19.74
N ASP A 311 -20.04 37.43 -19.71
CA ASP A 311 -20.76 36.80 -20.83
C ASP A 311 -20.62 35.27 -21.03
N GLY A 312 -21.43 34.52 -20.26
CA GLY A 312 -22.50 33.72 -20.88
C GLY A 312 -22.16 32.39 -21.57
N VAL A 313 -21.12 31.65 -21.17
CA VAL A 313 -20.87 30.29 -21.69
C VAL A 313 -21.27 29.21 -20.67
N PRO A 314 -22.11 28.22 -21.03
CA PRO A 314 -22.58 27.21 -20.09
C PRO A 314 -21.48 26.18 -19.75
N ALA A 315 -21.44 25.78 -18.49
CA ALA A 315 -20.51 24.78 -17.96
C ALA A 315 -20.55 23.46 -18.75
N MET A 316 -19.37 23.01 -19.19
CA MET A 316 -19.18 21.74 -19.88
C MET A 316 -19.59 20.58 -18.97
N THR A 317 -20.76 20.00 -19.22
CA THR A 317 -21.21 18.79 -18.51
C THR A 317 -20.48 17.59 -19.12
N ILE A 318 -19.37 17.17 -18.51
CA ILE A 318 -18.71 15.91 -18.85
C ILE A 318 -19.48 14.79 -18.14
N LEU A 319 -20.27 14.03 -18.90
CA LEU A 319 -21.03 12.88 -18.43
C LEU A 319 -20.09 11.78 -17.92
N LEU A 320 -20.00 11.63 -16.60
CA LEU A 320 -19.45 10.44 -15.96
C LEU A 320 -20.34 9.23 -16.30
N HIS A 321 -19.95 8.42 -17.28
CA HIS A 321 -20.49 7.07 -17.44
C HIS A 321 -19.90 6.19 -16.34
N LEU A 322 -20.53 6.19 -15.17
CA LEU A 322 -20.33 5.10 -14.21
C LEU A 322 -20.89 3.82 -14.86
N PRO A 323 -20.13 2.70 -14.88
CA PRO A 323 -20.68 1.45 -15.35
C PRO A 323 -21.86 1.08 -14.46
N GLU A 324 -23.04 0.91 -15.06
CA GLU A 324 -24.22 0.37 -14.39
C GLU A 324 -23.82 -0.96 -13.73
N THR A 325 -23.74 -0.97 -12.41
CA THR A 325 -23.49 -2.17 -11.63
C THR A 325 -24.68 -3.12 -11.82
N ARG A 326 -24.44 -4.25 -12.48
CA ARG A 326 -25.32 -5.43 -12.45
C ARG A 326 -25.07 -6.26 -11.21
#